data_AF-A0A1F8TMM6-F1
#
_entry.id   AF-A0A1F8TMM6-F1
#
_cell.length_a   1.000
_cell.length_b   1.000
_cell.length_c   1.000
_cell.angle_alpha   90.00
_cell.angle_beta   90.00
_cell.angle_gamma   90.00
#
_symmetry.space_group_name_H-M   'P 1'
#
loop_
_entity.id
_entity.type
_entity.pdbx_description
1 polymer ?
#
loop_
_entity_poly.entity_id
_entity_poly.type
_entity_poly.pdbx_seq_one_letter_code
_entity_poly.pdbx_strand_id
1 'polypeptide(L)'
;MRTVQDALDVSDEAARLGIARLESAGILSEITKRKRGRAWGSVGLFALLDSFERLVATPTGGSTPMRRAPRPTRRPSKIAAR
;
A
#
# COMPACT_ATOMS: atom_id res chain seq x y z
N MET A 1 12.85 19.10 11.22
CA MET A 1 12.78 18.06 10.17
C MET A 1 13.74 16.97 10.59
N ARG A 2 13.26 15.74 10.85
CA ARG A 2 14.16 14.61 11.18
C ARG A 2 14.87 14.15 9.91
N THR A 3 16.14 13.77 10.04
CA THR A 3 16.91 13.18 8.94
C THR A 3 16.67 11.67 8.87
N VAL A 4 17.08 11.03 7.77
CA VAL A 4 16.86 9.59 7.58
C VAL A 4 17.65 8.77 8.60
N GLN A 5 18.87 9.19 8.94
CA GLN A 5 19.67 8.54 9.99
C GLN A 5 18.98 8.61 11.35
N ASP A 6 18.41 9.76 11.73
CA ASP A 6 17.71 9.94 13.01
C ASP A 6 16.41 9.14 13.08
N ALA A 7 15.73 8.99 11.94
CA ALA A 7 14.44 8.31 11.86
C ALA A 7 14.57 6.79 11.92
N LEU A 8 15.66 6.24 11.38
CA LEU A 8 15.90 4.80 11.28
C LEU A 8 16.94 4.29 12.29
N ASP A 9 17.53 5.18 13.10
CA ASP A 9 18.61 4.86 14.03
C ASP A 9 19.77 4.11 13.35
N VAL A 10 20.21 4.63 12.21
CA VAL A 10 21.31 4.06 11.40
C VAL A 10 22.43 5.07 11.23
N SER A 11 23.62 4.59 10.88
CA SER A 11 24.74 5.48 10.54
C SER A 11 24.45 6.32 9.29
N ASP A 12 25.09 7.50 9.20
CA ASP A 12 25.03 8.38 8.02
C ASP A 12 25.37 7.64 6.72
N GLU A 13 26.38 6.76 6.75
CA GLU A 13 26.80 6.00 5.57
C GLU A 13 25.77 4.94 5.17
N ALA A 14 25.17 4.25 6.15
CA ALA A 14 24.08 3.33 5.89
C ALA A 14 22.86 4.03 5.27
N ALA A 15 22.50 5.21 5.79
CA ALA A 15 21.44 6.04 5.23
C ALA A 15 21.77 6.49 3.79
N ARG A 16 23.00 6.96 3.55
CA ARG A 16 23.47 7.37 2.22
C ARG A 16 23.41 6.23 1.21
N LEU A 17 23.93 5.05 1.55
CA LEU A 17 23.91 3.87 0.68
C LEU A 17 22.48 3.40 0.41
N GLY A 18 21.61 3.46 1.42
CA GLY A 18 20.19 3.14 1.27
C GLY A 18 19.48 4.06 0.27
N ILE A 19 19.64 5.38 0.44
CA ILE A 19 19.08 6.38 -0.48
C ILE A 19 19.61 6.18 -1.91
N ALA A 20 20.92 5.99 -2.07
CA ALA A 20 21.52 5.77 -3.39
C ALA A 20 20.98 4.51 -4.09
N ARG A 21 20.76 3.43 -3.35
CA ARG A 21 20.14 2.20 -3.89
C ARG A 21 18.71 2.46 -4.34
N LEU A 22 17.90 3.12 -3.52
CA LEU A 22 16.51 3.43 -3.84
C LEU A 22 16.38 4.39 -5.03
N GLU A 23 17.28 5.35 -5.15
CA GLU A 23 17.36 6.25 -6.30
C GLU A 23 17.77 5.49 -7.57
N SER A 24 18.78 4.62 -7.48
CA SER A 24 19.21 3.78 -8.62
C SER A 24 18.12 2.81 -9.10
N ALA A 25 17.24 2.37 -8.19
CA ALA A 25 16.08 1.54 -8.49
C ALA A 25 14.88 2.33 -9.03
N GLY A 26 14.99 3.66 -9.15
CA GLY A 26 13.90 4.54 -9.59
C GLY A 26 12.76 4.71 -8.57
N ILE A 27 12.96 4.26 -7.33
CA ILE A 27 11.96 4.35 -6.26
C ILE A 27 11.93 5.76 -5.67
N LEU A 28 13.11 6.37 -5.52
CA LEU A 28 13.29 7.74 -5.05
C LEU A 28 13.76 8.65 -6.19
N SER A 29 13.37 9.92 -6.12
CA SER A 29 13.87 10.99 -6.96
C SER A 29 14.19 12.21 -6.11
N GLU A 30 15.36 12.81 -6.33
CA GLU A 30 15.75 14.04 -5.63
C GLU A 30 14.79 15.19 -5.97
N ILE A 31 14.17 15.78 -4.94
CA ILE A 31 13.24 16.92 -5.07
C ILE A 31 14.02 18.24 -5.09
N THR A 32 15.12 18.32 -4.34
CA THR A 32 15.88 19.57 -4.13
C THR A 32 17.25 19.52 -4.79
N LYS A 33 17.56 20.49 -5.65
CA LYS A 33 18.85 20.57 -6.36
C LYS A 33 20.01 21.18 -5.52
N ARG A 34 19.95 21.14 -4.19
CA ARG A 34 20.91 21.83 -3.29
C ARG A 34 21.80 20.82 -2.56
N LYS A 35 23.09 21.13 -2.38
CA LYS A 35 24.05 20.25 -1.67
C LYS A 35 23.67 19.92 -0.22
N ARG A 36 23.06 20.87 0.51
CA ARG A 36 22.67 20.71 1.91
C ARG A 36 21.14 20.78 2.01
N GLY A 37 20.55 19.90 2.82
CA GLY A 37 19.08 19.78 2.90
C GLY A 37 18.47 19.08 1.67
N ARG A 38 19.16 18.06 1.14
CA ARG A 38 18.60 17.22 0.09
C ARG A 38 17.37 16.49 0.59
N ALA A 39 16.35 16.46 -0.25
CA ALA A 39 15.10 15.77 0.01
C ALA A 39 14.80 14.89 -1.19
N TRP A 40 14.28 13.69 -0.91
CA TRP A 40 13.86 12.74 -1.92
C TRP A 40 12.36 12.49 -1.79
N GLY A 41 11.72 12.29 -2.93
CA GLY A 41 10.31 11.94 -3.04
C GLY A 41 10.15 10.64 -3.78
N SER A 42 9.04 9.96 -3.53
CA SER A 42 8.62 8.81 -4.32
C SER A 42 7.22 9.05 -4.83
N VAL A 43 7.07 9.11 -6.15
CA VAL A 43 5.76 9.30 -6.79
C VAL A 43 4.90 8.03 -6.67
N GLY A 44 5.53 6.87 -6.52
CA GLY A 44 4.88 5.56 -6.46
C GLY A 44 4.84 4.88 -5.10
N LEU A 45 5.46 5.44 -4.04
CA LEU A 45 5.58 4.76 -2.74
C LEU A 45 4.23 4.39 -2.14
N PHE A 46 3.25 5.29 -2.17
CA PHE A 46 1.92 4.98 -1.65
C PHE A 46 1.22 3.89 -2.47
N ALA A 47 1.35 3.91 -3.80
CA ALA A 47 0.80 2.84 -4.64
C ALA A 47 1.49 1.48 -4.37
N LEU A 48 2.79 1.49 -4.08
CA LEU A 48 3.54 0.29 -3.70
C LEU A 48 3.11 -0.22 -2.33
N LEU A 49 2.98 0.66 -1.34
CA LEU A 49 2.49 0.33 0.00
C LEU A 49 1.06 -0.20 -0.07
N ASP A 50 0.17 0.43 -0.82
CA ASP A 50 -1.21 -0.03 -1.04
C ASP A 50 -1.23 -1.43 -1.68
N SER A 51 -0.35 -1.68 -2.64
CA SER A 51 -0.26 -2.99 -3.30
C SER A 51 0.26 -4.07 -2.34
N PHE A 52 1.25 -3.74 -1.51
CA PHE A 52 1.78 -4.62 -0.47
C PHE A 52 0.73 -4.90 0.61
N GLU A 53 0.05 -3.87 1.12
CA GLU A 53 -1.02 -4.02 2.09
C GLU A 53 -2.15 -4.89 1.56
N ARG A 54 -2.57 -4.70 0.30
CA ARG A 54 -3.56 -5.58 -0.35
C ARG A 54 -3.08 -7.02 -0.44
N LEU A 55 -1.81 -7.24 -0.77
CA LEU A 55 -1.21 -8.58 -0.84
C LEU A 55 -1.22 -9.27 0.52
N VAL A 56 -0.84 -8.56 1.58
CA VAL A 56 -0.77 -9.09 2.95
C VAL A 56 -2.16 -9.23 3.58
N ALA A 57 -3.08 -8.31 3.29
CA ALA A 57 -4.46 -8.33 3.80
C ALA A 57 -5.37 -9.32 3.08
N THR A 58 -4.96 -9.85 1.92
CA THR A 58 -5.68 -10.93 1.24
C THR A 58 -5.13 -12.26 1.75
N PRO A 59 -5.89 -13.03 2.57
CA PRO A 59 -5.41 -14.32 3.05
C PRO A 59 -5.23 -15.24 1.84
N THR A 60 -3.99 -15.63 1.56
CA THR A 60 -3.58 -16.39 0.37
C THR A 60 -4.02 -17.85 0.39
N GLY A 61 -4.96 -18.25 1.25
CA GLY A 61 -5.20 -19.67 1.54
C GLY A 61 -6.57 -20.04 2.12
N GLY A 62 -7.61 -19.25 1.88
CA GLY A 62 -8.97 -19.61 2.28
C GLY A 62 -9.89 -19.71 1.08
N SER A 63 -10.18 -20.94 0.61
CA SER A 63 -11.48 -21.19 0.00
C SER A 63 -12.53 -21.00 1.10
N THR A 64 -12.85 -19.75 1.42
CA THR A 64 -14.06 -19.47 2.17
C THR A 64 -15.18 -19.88 1.23
N PRO A 65 -15.95 -20.95 1.54
CA PRO A 65 -17.02 -21.36 0.65
C PRO A 65 -17.93 -20.15 0.47
N MET A 66 -18.10 -19.74 -0.78
CA MET A 66 -18.93 -18.60 -1.14
C MET A 66 -20.31 -18.86 -0.54
N ARG A 67 -20.67 -18.11 0.52
CA ARG A 67 -21.94 -18.30 1.21
C ARG A 67 -23.02 -18.04 0.17
N ARG A 68 -23.77 -19.10 -0.20
CA ARG A 68 -24.84 -18.97 -1.20
C ARG A 68 -25.76 -17.85 -0.75
N ALA A 69 -26.02 -16.91 -1.65
CA ALA A 69 -26.95 -15.83 -1.40
C ALA A 69 -28.29 -16.43 -0.93
N PRO A 70 -28.96 -15.83 0.08
CA PRO A 70 -30.26 -16.30 0.52
C PRO A 70 -31.21 -16.31 -0.68
N ARG A 71 -31.78 -17.48 -0.96
CA ARG A 71 -32.71 -17.65 -2.07
C ARG A 71 -33.94 -16.76 -1.79
N PRO A 72 -34.34 -15.87 -2.71
CA PRO A 72 -35.54 -15.07 -2.51
C PRO A 72 -36.72 -16.02 -2.36
N THR A 73 -37.28 -16.10 -1.14
CA THR A 73 -38.51 -16.84 -0.89
C THR A 73 -39.63 -16.07 -1.58
N ARG A 74 -40.15 -16.62 -2.68
CA ARG A 74 -41.28 -16.08 -3.42
C ARG A 74 -42.45 -15.93 -2.44
N ARG A 75 -42.77 -14.69 -2.04
CA ARG A 75 -44.00 -14.39 -1.28
C ARG A 75 -45.18 -14.95 -2.08
N PRO A 76 -46.10 -15.74 -1.48
CA PRO A 76 -47.31 -16.11 -2.17
C PRO A 76 -48.07 -14.82 -2.50
N SER A 77 -48.28 -14.57 -3.79
CA SER A 77 -49.13 -13.48 -4.26
C SER A 77 -50.52 -13.75 -3.72
N LYS A 78 -51.02 -12.89 -2.83
CA LYS A 78 -52.45 -12.84 -2.53
C LYS A 78 -53.16 -12.38 -3.80
N ILE A 79 -53.50 -13.32 -4.66
CA ILE A 79 -54.50 -13.15 -5.70
C ILE A 79 -55.72 -13.91 -5.20
N ALA A 80 -56.68 -13.14 -4.67
CA ALA A 80 -58.10 -13.45 -4.56
C ALA A 80 -58.76 -12.24 -3.90
N ALA A 81 -59.93 -11.76 -4.27
CA ALA A 81 -60.77 -11.92 -5.44
C ALA A 81 -61.84 -10.81 -5.29
N ARG A 82 -62.18 -10.17 -6.41
CA ARG A 82 -63.48 -9.60 -6.78
C ARG A 82 -64.34 -8.86 -5.75
#